data_AF-A0ABC8IVP1-F1
#
_entry.id   AF-A0ABC8IVP1-F1
#
_cell.length_a   1.000
_cell.length_b   1.000
_cell.length_c   1.000
_cell.angle_alpha   90.00
_cell.angle_beta   90.00
_cell.angle_gamma   90.00
#
_symmetry.space_group_name_H-M   'P 1'
#
loop_
_entity.id
_entity.type
_entity.pdbx_description
1 polymer ?
#
loop_
_entity_poly.entity_id
_entity_poly.type
_entity_poly.pdbx_seq_one_letter_code
_entity_poly.pdbx_strand_id
1 'polypeptide(L)'
;MGSTPAELPCEDVADNRSGVGGGISDVYGEDLATLDQLVTPWVTSVASGYSLMRDPRYNKGLAFTDKERDAHYLTGLLPPVVISQEVQERKLMHNLRQYTVPLQRYMALMDLQERNERLFYKLLIDNVEELLPVVYTPTVGEACQKYGSIFRKPQGLYISLNEKGKILEVLKNWPQRGIQVIVVTDGERILGLGDLGCQGMGIPVGKLSLYTALGGIRPSACLPITIDVGTNNQKLLDDEFYIGLKQRRATGQEYAEFLHEFMCAVKQNYGEKVLVQFEDFANHNAFDLLSKYMDTHLVFNDDIQGTASVVLAGLIAAQKVLGKSLSDHTFLFLGAGEAGTGIAELIALKISKETGAPIEETRKKIWLVDSKGLIVSSRKESLQHFKQPWAHEYEPVKDLIGAVNAIKPTVLIGTSGVGQTFTKEVVEAMATNNEKPLILALSNPTSQAECTAEQAYTWTKGRAIFGSGSPFDPVEYDGKTYLPGQANNCYIFPGLGLGLIMSGAIRVRDDMLLAACK
;
A
#
# COMPACT_ATOMS: atom_id res chain seq x y z
N MET A 1 33.38 19.48 -15.32
CA MET A 1 32.43 20.29 -16.10
C MET A 1 31.06 19.73 -15.80
N GLY A 2 30.31 20.41 -14.94
CA GLY A 2 29.03 19.94 -14.41
C GLY A 2 27.90 20.24 -15.36
N SER A 3 27.09 19.23 -15.66
CA SER A 3 25.78 19.37 -16.27
C SER A 3 24.74 19.09 -15.19
N THR A 4 24.14 20.17 -14.68
CA THR A 4 22.91 20.12 -13.89
C THR A 4 21.79 19.56 -14.78
N PRO A 5 20.98 18.57 -14.34
CA PRO A 5 19.76 18.24 -15.06
C PRO A 5 18.75 19.37 -14.88
N ALA A 6 18.18 19.84 -15.98
CA ALA A 6 17.18 20.89 -15.98
C ALA A 6 15.92 20.42 -15.23
N GLU A 7 15.51 21.19 -14.23
CA GLU A 7 14.19 21.10 -13.60
C GLU A 7 13.13 21.48 -14.65
N LEU A 8 12.17 20.60 -14.89
CA LEU A 8 10.93 20.95 -15.59
C LEU A 8 9.92 21.41 -14.51
N PRO A 9 9.62 22.71 -14.38
CA PRO A 9 8.52 23.15 -13.54
C PRO A 9 7.18 22.57 -14.06
N CYS A 10 6.18 22.35 -13.19
CA CYS A 10 4.79 22.21 -13.66
C CYS A 10 4.38 23.61 -14.19
N GLU A 11 4.81 23.95 -15.41
CA GLU A 11 4.27 25.09 -16.15
C GLU A 11 2.96 24.65 -16.84
N ASP A 12 2.01 25.57 -16.88
CA ASP A 12 0.66 25.37 -17.41
C ASP A 12 0.72 24.79 -18.84
N VAL A 13 0.26 23.54 -18.97
CA VAL A 13 0.08 22.89 -20.27
C VAL A 13 -1.18 23.46 -20.91
N ALA A 14 -1.10 24.67 -21.44
CA ALA A 14 -2.15 25.27 -22.24
C ALA A 14 -1.56 26.27 -23.24
N ASP A 15 -1.15 25.80 -24.42
CA ASP A 15 -1.55 26.49 -25.66
C ASP A 15 -1.25 25.65 -26.91
N ASN A 16 -2.31 25.13 -27.53
CA ASN A 16 -2.38 24.86 -28.97
C ASN A 16 -3.76 24.30 -29.33
N ARG A 17 -4.76 25.18 -29.44
CA ARG A 17 -5.96 24.89 -30.25
C ARG A 17 -6.37 26.10 -31.07
N SER A 18 -5.93 26.10 -32.33
CA SER A 18 -6.59 26.80 -33.43
C SER A 18 -7.95 26.16 -33.71
N GLY A 19 -8.96 26.54 -32.93
CA GLY A 19 -10.36 26.17 -33.13
C GLY A 19 -11.19 27.42 -33.43
N VAL A 20 -11.82 27.44 -34.59
CA VAL A 20 -12.68 28.54 -35.06
C VAL A 20 -13.89 28.69 -34.12
N GLY A 21 -13.89 29.74 -33.29
CA GLY A 21 -15.02 30.12 -32.44
C GLY A 21 -15.62 31.44 -32.90
N GLY A 22 -16.64 31.37 -33.76
CA GLY A 22 -17.52 32.49 -34.04
C GLY A 22 -18.58 32.60 -32.95
N GLY A 23 -18.60 33.70 -32.21
CA GLY A 23 -19.61 34.02 -31.21
C GLY A 23 -19.50 35.48 -30.79
N ILE A 24 -20.62 36.20 -30.81
CA ILE A 24 -20.75 37.64 -30.59
C ILE A 24 -20.36 38.00 -29.15
N SER A 25 -19.50 39.00 -28.98
CA SER A 25 -19.14 39.58 -27.67
C SER A 25 -20.31 40.37 -27.07
N ASP A 26 -20.73 40.00 -25.87
CA ASP A 26 -21.60 40.84 -25.02
C ASP A 26 -20.79 42.01 -24.44
N VAL A 27 -21.44 43.17 -24.35
CA VAL A 27 -20.90 44.49 -24.02
C VAL A 27 -20.40 44.59 -22.57
N TYR A 28 -20.70 43.60 -21.71
CA TYR A 28 -20.42 43.65 -20.28
C TYR A 28 -19.16 42.93 -19.79
N GLY A 29 -18.33 42.36 -20.67
CA GLY A 29 -17.00 41.88 -20.28
C GLY A 29 -16.98 40.96 -19.05
N GLU A 30 -17.94 40.02 -18.96
CA GLU A 30 -17.96 39.05 -17.88
C GLU A 30 -16.90 37.96 -18.10
N ASP A 31 -15.98 37.88 -17.12
CA ASP A 31 -15.06 36.81 -16.76
C ASP A 31 -14.84 35.66 -17.77
N LEU A 32 -13.85 35.84 -18.65
CA LEU A 32 -13.22 34.73 -19.39
C LEU A 32 -12.50 33.74 -18.46
N ALA A 33 -12.30 34.05 -17.16
CA ALA A 33 -11.61 33.19 -16.20
C ALA A 33 -12.29 31.82 -15.99
N THR A 34 -13.58 31.68 -16.32
CA THR A 34 -14.30 30.39 -16.21
C THR A 34 -14.26 29.54 -17.48
N LEU A 35 -13.74 30.05 -18.60
CA LEU A 35 -13.64 29.29 -19.85
C LEU A 35 -12.39 28.39 -19.89
N ASP A 36 -11.35 28.71 -19.13
CA ASP A 36 -10.06 27.99 -19.22
C ASP A 36 -10.01 26.70 -18.39
N GLN A 37 -10.95 26.49 -17.44
CA GLN A 37 -11.06 25.23 -16.70
C GLN A 37 -12.49 24.73 -16.65
N LEU A 38 -12.80 23.70 -17.42
CA LEU A 38 -14.08 22.98 -17.39
C LEU A 38 -14.43 22.56 -15.95
N VAL A 39 -15.50 23.08 -15.37
CA VAL A 39 -16.01 22.67 -14.04
C VAL A 39 -17.23 21.77 -14.22
N THR A 40 -17.30 20.66 -13.49
CA THR A 40 -18.49 19.80 -13.47
C THR A 40 -19.66 20.55 -12.79
N PRO A 41 -20.80 20.79 -13.48
CA PRO A 41 -21.93 21.52 -12.92
C PRO A 41 -22.76 20.63 -11.99
N TRP A 42 -22.24 20.41 -10.77
CA TRP A 42 -22.91 19.57 -9.76
C TRP A 42 -24.22 20.22 -9.28
N VAL A 43 -25.31 19.45 -9.29
CA VAL A 43 -26.60 19.84 -8.72
C VAL A 43 -26.84 19.05 -7.43
N THR A 44 -27.25 19.74 -6.38
CA THR A 44 -27.62 19.11 -5.10
C THR A 44 -29.14 19.07 -4.96
N SER A 45 -29.67 17.91 -4.59
CA SER A 45 -31.08 17.71 -4.26
C SER A 45 -31.22 16.84 -3.03
N VAL A 46 -32.36 16.93 -2.33
CA VAL A 46 -32.64 16.06 -1.18
C VAL A 46 -32.85 14.63 -1.67
N ALA A 47 -32.05 13.69 -1.16
CA ALA A 47 -32.21 12.28 -1.49
C ALA A 47 -33.46 11.69 -0.78
N SER A 48 -34.31 11.03 -1.55
CA SER A 48 -35.51 10.32 -1.07
C SER A 48 -35.78 9.07 -1.91
N GLY A 49 -36.70 8.22 -1.46
CA GLY A 49 -37.12 7.01 -2.18
C GLY A 49 -35.94 6.11 -2.54
N TYR A 50 -35.95 5.58 -3.76
CA TYR A 50 -34.87 4.74 -4.27
C TYR A 50 -33.53 5.46 -4.41
N SER A 51 -33.51 6.77 -4.64
CA SER A 51 -32.25 7.53 -4.74
C SER A 51 -31.48 7.49 -3.41
N LEU A 52 -32.19 7.65 -2.29
CA LEU A 52 -31.60 7.52 -0.95
C LEU A 52 -31.15 6.08 -0.65
N MET A 53 -31.94 5.07 -1.03
CA MET A 53 -31.58 3.65 -0.76
C MET A 53 -30.45 3.12 -1.64
N ARG A 54 -30.21 3.74 -2.80
CA ARG A 54 -29.12 3.36 -3.72
C ARG A 54 -27.80 4.05 -3.41
N ASP A 55 -27.82 5.14 -2.65
CA ASP A 55 -26.60 5.82 -2.20
C ASP A 55 -26.02 5.09 -0.97
N PRO A 56 -24.87 4.39 -1.09
CA PRO A 56 -24.30 3.62 0.00
C PRO A 56 -23.90 4.46 1.22
N ARG A 57 -23.66 5.77 1.04
CA ARG A 57 -23.27 6.69 2.13
C ARG A 57 -24.42 6.96 3.10
N TYR A 58 -25.66 6.94 2.58
CA TYR A 58 -26.86 7.30 3.33
C TYR A 58 -27.80 6.11 3.56
N ASN A 59 -27.72 5.06 2.76
CA ASN A 59 -28.55 3.89 2.92
C ASN A 59 -28.31 3.21 4.27
N LYS A 60 -29.37 3.05 5.07
CA LYS A 60 -29.35 2.35 6.36
C LYS A 60 -29.97 0.94 6.28
N GLY A 61 -30.46 0.53 5.11
CA GLY A 61 -31.23 -0.70 4.95
C GLY A 61 -32.44 -0.71 5.88
N LEU A 62 -32.60 -1.78 6.66
CA LEU A 62 -33.74 -1.91 7.58
C LEU A 62 -33.60 -1.06 8.86
N ALA A 63 -32.49 -0.33 9.05
CA ALA A 63 -32.28 0.57 10.19
C ALA A 63 -32.90 1.96 10.00
N PHE A 64 -33.47 2.28 8.82
CA PHE A 64 -34.32 3.46 8.72
C PHE A 64 -35.49 3.33 9.68
N THR A 65 -35.63 4.32 10.57
CA THR A 65 -36.75 4.44 11.52
C THR A 65 -38.05 4.78 10.78
N ASP A 66 -39.21 4.52 11.40
CA ASP A 66 -40.51 4.84 10.78
C ASP A 66 -40.62 6.32 10.38
N LYS A 67 -40.13 7.22 11.25
CA LYS A 67 -40.08 8.67 10.95
C LYS A 67 -39.22 9.00 9.74
N GLU A 68 -38.04 8.38 9.60
CA GLU A 68 -37.20 8.57 8.42
C GLU A 68 -37.85 7.99 7.17
N ARG A 69 -38.55 6.86 7.29
CA ARG A 69 -39.26 6.25 6.15
C ARG A 69 -40.38 7.14 5.65
N ASP A 70 -41.18 7.71 6.54
CA ASP A 70 -42.25 8.64 6.17
C ASP A 70 -41.68 9.93 5.58
N ALA A 71 -40.64 10.51 6.21
CA ALA A 71 -40.04 11.78 5.77
C ALA A 71 -39.30 11.67 4.42
N HIS A 72 -38.73 10.51 4.10
CA HIS A 72 -37.95 10.30 2.88
C HIS A 72 -38.64 9.39 1.86
N TYR A 73 -39.96 9.21 1.94
CA TYR A 73 -40.75 8.44 0.97
C TYR A 73 -40.25 7.00 0.78
N LEU A 74 -39.91 6.33 1.90
CA LEU A 74 -39.47 4.93 1.93
C LEU A 74 -40.57 3.97 2.41
N THR A 75 -41.67 4.50 2.95
CA THR A 75 -42.80 3.70 3.44
C THR A 75 -43.39 2.85 2.31
N GLY A 76 -43.50 1.54 2.54
CA GLY A 76 -43.92 0.56 1.53
C GLY A 76 -42.79 0.05 0.61
N LEU A 77 -41.62 0.70 0.58
CA LEU A 77 -40.45 0.23 -0.18
C LEU A 77 -39.59 -0.76 0.62
N LEU A 78 -39.68 -0.71 1.96
CA LEU A 78 -38.99 -1.62 2.88
C LEU A 78 -40.02 -2.45 3.67
N PRO A 79 -39.68 -3.69 4.07
CA PRO A 79 -40.45 -4.46 5.04
C PRO A 79 -40.77 -3.67 6.31
N PRO A 80 -41.90 -3.93 6.99
CA PRO A 80 -42.40 -3.09 8.09
C PRO A 80 -41.52 -3.09 9.35
N VAL A 81 -40.62 -4.06 9.50
CA VAL A 81 -39.74 -4.13 10.66
C VAL A 81 -38.59 -3.12 10.57
N VAL A 82 -38.29 -2.45 11.68
CA VAL A 82 -37.06 -1.67 11.87
C VAL A 82 -36.03 -2.55 12.57
N ILE A 83 -34.85 -2.72 11.98
CA ILE A 83 -33.78 -3.57 12.50
C ILE A 83 -32.55 -2.73 12.80
N SER A 84 -32.09 -2.76 14.05
CA SER A 84 -30.92 -2.00 14.50
C SER A 84 -29.63 -2.38 13.75
N GLN A 85 -28.63 -1.51 13.77
CA GLN A 85 -27.35 -1.74 13.09
C GLN A 85 -26.66 -3.01 13.61
N GLU A 86 -26.73 -3.27 14.91
CA GLU A 86 -26.11 -4.42 15.59
C GLU A 86 -26.77 -5.74 15.17
N VAL A 87 -28.09 -5.73 14.94
CA VAL A 87 -28.79 -6.94 14.43
C VAL A 87 -28.43 -7.18 12.96
N GLN A 88 -28.32 -6.12 12.14
CA GLN A 88 -27.87 -6.26 10.76
C GLN A 88 -26.44 -6.79 10.68
N GLU A 89 -25.55 -6.30 11.54
CA GLU A 89 -24.17 -6.76 11.66
C GLU A 89 -24.11 -8.26 12.01
N ARG A 90 -24.82 -8.70 13.06
CA ARG A 90 -24.89 -10.13 13.43
C ARG A 90 -25.42 -11.00 12.29
N LYS A 91 -26.44 -10.54 11.56
CA LYS A 91 -26.98 -11.25 10.39
C LYS A 91 -25.92 -11.39 9.30
N LEU A 92 -25.17 -10.34 9.01
CA LEU A 92 -24.13 -10.35 7.99
C LEU A 92 -22.97 -11.26 8.39
N MET A 93 -22.48 -11.19 9.63
CA MET A 93 -21.43 -12.09 10.11
C MET A 93 -21.87 -13.56 10.08
N HIS A 94 -23.12 -13.86 10.44
CA HIS A 94 -23.68 -15.21 10.30
C HIS A 94 -23.59 -15.71 8.86
N ASN A 95 -24.00 -14.88 7.89
CA ASN A 95 -23.94 -15.24 6.47
C ASN A 95 -22.50 -15.35 5.95
N LEU A 96 -21.61 -14.43 6.34
CA LEU A 96 -20.21 -14.44 5.92
C LEU A 96 -19.49 -15.72 6.33
N ARG A 97 -19.74 -16.20 7.55
CA ARG A 97 -19.16 -17.45 8.07
C ARG A 97 -19.66 -18.70 7.36
N GLN A 98 -20.79 -18.64 6.64
CA GLN A 98 -21.29 -19.75 5.83
C GLN A 98 -20.57 -19.89 4.48
N TYR A 99 -19.93 -18.83 3.98
CA TYR A 99 -19.09 -18.95 2.79
C TYR A 99 -17.84 -19.78 3.10
N THR A 100 -17.58 -20.75 2.24
CA THR A 100 -16.46 -21.70 2.37
C THR A 100 -15.19 -21.20 1.68
N VAL A 101 -15.32 -20.33 0.67
CA VAL A 101 -14.19 -19.77 -0.08
C VAL A 101 -13.94 -18.33 0.37
N PRO A 102 -12.71 -17.95 0.77
CA PRO A 102 -12.38 -16.57 1.19
C PRO A 102 -12.81 -15.51 0.16
N LEU A 103 -12.61 -15.77 -1.13
CA LEU A 103 -13.02 -14.88 -2.20
C LEU A 103 -14.52 -14.57 -2.22
N GLN A 104 -15.39 -15.52 -1.83
CA GLN A 104 -16.82 -15.27 -1.73
C GLN A 104 -17.14 -14.29 -0.60
N ARG A 105 -16.40 -14.38 0.52
CA ARG A 105 -16.51 -13.41 1.62
C ARG A 105 -16.04 -12.03 1.17
N TYR A 106 -14.93 -11.95 0.44
CA TYR A 106 -14.45 -10.70 -0.16
C TYR A 106 -15.53 -10.05 -1.03
N MET A 107 -16.09 -10.80 -1.99
CA MET A 107 -17.13 -10.29 -2.89
C MET A 107 -18.38 -9.81 -2.12
N ALA A 108 -18.80 -10.55 -1.09
CA ALA A 108 -19.93 -10.16 -0.25
C ALA A 108 -19.67 -8.87 0.56
N LEU A 109 -18.42 -8.64 0.99
CA LEU A 109 -17.99 -7.43 1.68
C LEU A 109 -17.90 -6.22 0.75
N MET A 110 -17.38 -6.38 -0.47
CA MET A 110 -17.38 -5.31 -1.49
C MET A 110 -18.81 -4.94 -1.90
N ASP A 111 -19.69 -5.93 -2.07
CA ASP A 111 -21.12 -5.70 -2.33
C ASP A 111 -21.80 -4.96 -1.16
N LEU A 112 -21.36 -5.18 0.08
CA LEU A 112 -21.84 -4.47 1.26
C LEU A 112 -21.33 -3.03 1.30
N GLN A 113 -20.05 -2.80 1.03
CA GLN A 113 -19.44 -1.46 0.97
C GLN A 113 -20.21 -0.57 -0.01
N GLU A 114 -20.49 -1.09 -1.20
CA GLU A 114 -21.26 -0.40 -2.25
C GLU A 114 -22.79 -0.45 -2.08
N ARG A 115 -23.27 -0.85 -0.89
CA ARG A 115 -24.71 -0.85 -0.55
C ARG A 115 -25.00 -0.07 0.72
N ASN A 116 -24.17 -0.21 1.74
CA ASN A 116 -24.30 0.44 3.04
C ASN A 116 -22.90 0.60 3.64
N GLU A 117 -22.26 1.71 3.31
CA GLU A 117 -20.87 2.04 3.66
C GLU A 117 -20.66 2.02 5.18
N ARG A 118 -21.61 2.58 5.94
CA ARG A 118 -21.51 2.65 7.41
C ARG A 118 -21.57 1.27 8.06
N LEU A 119 -22.43 0.39 7.55
CA LEU A 119 -22.53 -0.98 8.06
C LEU A 119 -21.30 -1.81 7.69
N PHE A 120 -20.73 -1.60 6.49
CA PHE A 120 -19.44 -2.20 6.12
C PHE A 120 -18.34 -1.84 7.11
N TYR A 121 -18.13 -0.55 7.37
CA TYR A 121 -17.07 -0.12 8.30
C TYR A 121 -17.33 -0.54 9.74
N LYS A 122 -18.59 -0.46 10.21
CA LYS A 122 -18.95 -0.93 11.56
C LYS A 122 -18.64 -2.42 11.73
N LEU A 123 -19.02 -3.24 10.76
CA LEU A 123 -18.75 -4.68 10.75
C LEU A 123 -17.25 -4.98 10.70
N LEU A 124 -16.48 -4.23 9.90
CA LEU A 124 -15.03 -4.38 9.80
C LEU A 124 -14.31 -3.98 11.09
N ILE A 125 -14.72 -2.88 11.74
CA ILE A 125 -14.11 -2.39 12.99
C ILE A 125 -14.33 -3.40 14.13
N ASP A 126 -15.56 -3.85 14.32
CA ASP A 126 -15.92 -4.76 15.43
C ASP A 126 -15.34 -6.17 15.27
N ASN A 127 -14.98 -6.58 14.05
CA ASN A 127 -14.52 -7.93 13.72
C ASN A 127 -13.18 -7.93 12.96
N VAL A 128 -12.31 -6.95 13.24
CA VAL A 128 -11.10 -6.67 12.46
C VAL A 128 -10.19 -7.89 12.31
N GLU A 129 -9.97 -8.66 13.37
CA GLU A 129 -9.08 -9.84 13.33
C GLU A 129 -9.58 -10.92 12.35
N GLU A 130 -10.90 -11.16 12.30
CA GLU A 130 -11.52 -12.16 11.41
C GLU A 130 -11.61 -11.66 9.96
N LEU A 131 -11.82 -10.35 9.77
CA LEU A 131 -12.14 -9.78 8.46
C LEU A 131 -10.96 -9.13 7.75
N LEU A 132 -9.90 -8.74 8.46
CA LEU A 132 -8.69 -8.18 7.85
C LEU A 132 -8.09 -9.12 6.79
N PRO A 133 -7.98 -10.45 7.02
CA PRO A 133 -7.47 -11.38 6.01
C PRO A 133 -8.40 -11.54 4.80
N VAL A 134 -9.65 -11.08 4.90
CA VAL A 134 -10.66 -11.13 3.83
C VAL A 134 -10.63 -9.87 3.00
N VAL A 135 -10.67 -8.67 3.61
CA VAL A 135 -10.71 -7.38 2.88
C VAL A 135 -9.33 -6.91 2.42
N TYR A 136 -8.27 -7.50 2.98
CA TYR A 136 -6.88 -7.17 2.67
C TYR A 136 -6.07 -8.46 2.46
N THR A 137 -4.78 -8.47 2.78
CA THR A 137 -3.90 -9.61 2.56
C THR A 137 -4.29 -10.81 3.43
N PRO A 138 -4.35 -12.03 2.86
CA PRO A 138 -3.94 -12.40 1.49
C PRO A 138 -5.07 -12.36 0.45
N THR A 139 -6.35 -12.34 0.84
CA THR A 139 -7.50 -12.55 -0.08
C THR A 139 -7.61 -11.48 -1.16
N VAL A 140 -7.26 -10.22 -0.86
CA VAL A 140 -7.26 -9.13 -1.85
C VAL A 140 -6.34 -9.42 -3.05
N GLY A 141 -5.24 -10.16 -2.85
CA GLY A 141 -4.35 -10.56 -3.93
C GLY A 141 -5.03 -11.55 -4.89
N GLU A 142 -5.76 -12.54 -4.34
CA GLU A 142 -6.59 -13.45 -5.15
C GLU A 142 -7.69 -12.70 -5.89
N ALA A 143 -8.32 -11.73 -5.22
CA ALA A 143 -9.32 -10.86 -5.84
C ALA A 143 -8.73 -10.07 -7.03
N CYS A 144 -7.51 -9.54 -6.89
CA CYS A 144 -6.80 -8.86 -7.99
C CYS A 144 -6.48 -9.83 -9.15
N GLN A 145 -6.10 -11.08 -8.87
CA GLN A 145 -5.86 -12.06 -9.95
C GLN A 145 -7.12 -12.38 -10.75
N LYS A 146 -8.29 -12.35 -10.09
CA LYS A 146 -9.60 -12.69 -10.67
C LYS A 146 -10.46 -11.46 -10.95
N TYR A 147 -9.91 -10.25 -10.85
CA TYR A 147 -10.69 -9.02 -10.73
C TYR A 147 -11.66 -8.82 -11.90
N GLY A 148 -11.22 -9.08 -13.12
CA GLY A 148 -12.07 -8.99 -14.30
C GLY A 148 -13.26 -9.95 -14.26
N SER A 149 -13.05 -11.19 -13.86
CA SER A 149 -14.11 -12.20 -13.75
C SER A 149 -15.12 -11.97 -12.61
N ILE A 150 -14.70 -11.25 -11.55
CA ILE A 150 -15.55 -10.95 -10.40
C ILE A 150 -16.07 -9.51 -10.39
N PHE A 151 -15.73 -8.71 -11.41
CA PHE A 151 -16.10 -7.31 -11.50
C PHE A 151 -17.63 -7.15 -11.51
N ARG A 152 -18.15 -6.26 -10.67
CA ARG A 152 -19.60 -6.03 -10.50
C ARG A 152 -19.94 -4.56 -10.44
N LYS A 153 -19.64 -3.92 -9.31
CA LYS A 153 -19.80 -2.49 -9.11
C LYS A 153 -18.43 -1.81 -9.20
N PRO A 154 -18.31 -0.71 -9.96
CA PRO A 154 -17.06 0.01 -10.07
C PRO A 154 -16.69 0.63 -8.72
N GLN A 155 -15.42 0.47 -8.32
CA GLN A 155 -14.83 1.13 -7.17
C GLN A 155 -13.54 1.83 -7.62
N GLY A 156 -13.33 3.06 -7.15
CA GLY A 156 -12.19 3.88 -7.53
C GLY A 156 -12.29 4.50 -8.93
N LEU A 157 -11.18 5.07 -9.36
CA LEU A 157 -11.04 5.80 -10.61
C LEU A 157 -9.91 5.19 -11.44
N TYR A 158 -10.20 4.91 -12.71
CA TYR A 158 -9.24 4.35 -13.66
C TYR A 158 -8.75 5.45 -14.59
N ILE A 159 -7.44 5.55 -14.77
CA ILE A 159 -6.82 6.57 -15.62
C ILE A 159 -5.83 5.83 -16.52
N SER A 160 -6.12 5.75 -17.82
CA SER A 160 -5.32 4.98 -18.77
C SER A 160 -4.56 5.88 -19.74
N LEU A 161 -3.61 5.30 -20.49
CA LEU A 161 -2.88 6.05 -21.52
C LEU A 161 -3.79 6.74 -22.56
N ASN A 162 -5.01 6.25 -22.75
CA ASN A 162 -5.99 6.89 -23.64
C ASN A 162 -6.44 8.28 -23.15
N GLU A 163 -6.26 8.56 -21.86
CA GLU A 163 -6.60 9.82 -21.22
C GLU A 163 -5.40 10.77 -21.08
N LYS A 164 -4.26 10.49 -21.74
CA LYS A 164 -3.12 11.43 -21.80
C LYS A 164 -3.58 12.80 -22.36
N GLY A 165 -3.21 13.86 -21.65
CA GLY A 165 -3.65 15.24 -21.90
C GLY A 165 -5.03 15.60 -21.35
N LYS A 166 -5.71 14.67 -20.65
CA LYS A 166 -7.07 14.85 -20.11
C LYS A 166 -7.23 14.36 -18.68
N ILE A 167 -6.13 14.05 -17.97
CA ILE A 167 -6.22 13.46 -16.62
C ILE A 167 -7.01 14.35 -15.65
N LEU A 168 -6.85 15.67 -15.75
CA LEU A 168 -7.62 16.61 -14.93
C LEU A 168 -9.14 16.50 -15.16
N GLU A 169 -9.57 16.28 -16.41
CA GLU A 169 -10.99 16.08 -16.74
C GLU A 169 -11.51 14.79 -16.11
N VAL A 170 -10.72 13.72 -16.14
CA VAL A 170 -11.06 12.44 -15.51
C VAL A 170 -11.23 12.59 -14.00
N LEU A 171 -10.31 13.31 -13.33
CA LEU A 171 -10.40 13.58 -11.88
C LEU A 171 -11.68 14.36 -11.53
N LYS A 172 -12.13 15.26 -12.41
CA LYS A 172 -13.35 16.07 -12.19
C LYS A 172 -14.65 15.26 -12.29
N ASN A 173 -14.61 14.05 -12.83
CA ASN A 173 -15.74 13.11 -12.82
C ASN A 173 -15.97 12.48 -11.44
N TRP A 174 -14.97 12.49 -10.55
CA TRP A 174 -15.13 11.96 -9.21
C TRP A 174 -16.09 12.85 -8.38
N PRO A 175 -17.15 12.28 -7.78
CA PRO A 175 -18.22 13.07 -7.17
C PRO A 175 -17.85 13.72 -5.84
N GLN A 176 -16.77 13.27 -5.19
CA GLN A 176 -16.30 13.86 -3.93
C GLN A 176 -15.21 14.90 -4.20
N ARG A 177 -15.43 16.14 -3.75
CA ARG A 177 -14.47 17.24 -3.97
C ARG A 177 -13.41 17.34 -2.87
N GLY A 178 -13.74 16.93 -1.65
CA GLY A 178 -12.88 17.04 -0.46
C GLY A 178 -11.96 15.83 -0.29
N ILE A 179 -11.20 15.47 -1.32
CA ILE A 179 -10.25 14.35 -1.27
C ILE A 179 -9.04 14.75 -0.42
N GLN A 180 -8.62 13.85 0.46
CA GLN A 180 -7.50 14.03 1.38
C GLN A 180 -6.48 12.91 1.27
N VAL A 181 -6.89 11.70 0.84
CA VAL A 181 -5.99 10.56 0.61
C VAL A 181 -6.30 9.92 -0.74
N ILE A 182 -5.27 9.79 -1.55
CA ILE A 182 -5.25 8.97 -2.76
C ILE A 182 -4.32 7.80 -2.48
N VAL A 183 -4.78 6.58 -2.78
CA VAL A 183 -3.88 5.43 -2.93
C VAL A 183 -3.88 5.09 -4.41
N VAL A 184 -2.70 5.04 -5.01
CA VAL A 184 -2.52 4.83 -6.44
C VAL A 184 -1.56 3.68 -6.71
N THR A 185 -1.90 2.88 -7.72
CA THR A 185 -1.07 1.77 -8.21
C THR A 185 -1.08 1.74 -9.74
N ASP A 186 -0.04 1.21 -10.37
CA ASP A 186 -0.05 0.81 -11.79
C ASP A 186 -0.20 -0.72 -11.97
N GLY A 187 -0.31 -1.46 -10.86
CA GLY A 187 -0.49 -2.91 -10.83
C GLY A 187 0.70 -3.73 -11.31
N GLU A 188 1.90 -3.16 -11.43
CA GLU A 188 3.07 -3.88 -11.97
C GLU A 188 3.62 -4.94 -11.00
N ARG A 189 3.48 -4.72 -9.68
CA ARG A 189 4.02 -5.61 -8.66
C ARG A 189 3.04 -5.79 -7.49
N ILE A 190 1.89 -6.38 -7.77
CA ILE A 190 0.90 -6.66 -6.72
C ILE A 190 1.45 -7.72 -5.76
N LEU A 191 1.85 -7.30 -4.54
CA LEU A 191 2.42 -8.18 -3.52
C LEU A 191 3.56 -9.09 -4.09
N GLY A 192 3.48 -10.39 -3.84
CA GLY A 192 4.31 -11.43 -4.47
C GLY A 192 3.70 -12.07 -5.72
N LEU A 193 2.67 -11.46 -6.32
CA LEU A 193 1.90 -12.01 -7.45
C LEU A 193 2.32 -11.44 -8.81
N GLY A 194 3.09 -10.35 -8.81
CA GLY A 194 3.63 -9.72 -10.01
C GLY A 194 2.64 -8.80 -10.73
N ASP A 195 2.79 -8.69 -12.05
CA ASP A 195 2.02 -7.76 -12.88
C ASP A 195 0.58 -8.24 -13.06
N LEU A 196 -0.38 -7.48 -12.53
CA LEU A 196 -1.81 -7.70 -12.70
C LEU A 196 -2.50 -6.54 -13.45
N GLY A 197 -1.74 -5.57 -13.94
CA GLY A 197 -2.24 -4.43 -14.72
C GLY A 197 -3.39 -3.69 -14.03
N CYS A 198 -4.42 -3.38 -14.81
CA CYS A 198 -5.63 -2.69 -14.34
C CYS A 198 -6.40 -3.45 -13.24
N GLN A 199 -6.19 -4.76 -13.10
CA GLN A 199 -6.81 -5.56 -12.04
C GLN A 199 -6.22 -5.30 -10.64
N GLY A 200 -5.13 -4.53 -10.56
CA GLY A 200 -4.53 -4.09 -9.29
C GLY A 200 -5.42 -3.17 -8.45
N MET A 201 -6.53 -2.65 -8.97
CA MET A 201 -7.46 -1.73 -8.27
C MET A 201 -7.92 -2.24 -6.90
N GLY A 202 -8.01 -3.56 -6.70
CA GLY A 202 -8.38 -4.14 -5.41
C GLY A 202 -7.46 -3.68 -4.26
N ILE A 203 -6.19 -3.39 -4.54
CA ILE A 203 -5.22 -2.96 -3.53
C ILE A 203 -5.52 -1.53 -3.01
N PRO A 204 -5.59 -0.48 -3.85
CA PRO A 204 -6.05 0.83 -3.41
C PRO A 204 -7.37 0.83 -2.67
N VAL A 205 -8.36 0.05 -3.15
CA VAL A 205 -9.68 -0.07 -2.49
C VAL A 205 -9.56 -0.67 -1.10
N GLY A 206 -8.82 -1.78 -0.97
CA GLY A 206 -8.55 -2.42 0.31
C GLY A 206 -7.82 -1.49 1.28
N LYS A 207 -6.75 -0.83 0.83
CA LYS A 207 -5.98 0.11 1.66
C LYS A 207 -6.79 1.28 2.18
N LEU A 208 -7.61 1.90 1.33
CA LEU A 208 -8.46 3.01 1.75
C LEU A 208 -9.58 2.56 2.70
N SER A 209 -10.03 1.32 2.58
CA SER A 209 -10.94 0.72 3.55
C SER A 209 -10.27 0.60 4.94
N LEU A 210 -8.98 0.27 4.99
CA LEU A 210 -8.21 0.23 6.24
C LEU A 210 -7.85 1.61 6.79
N TYR A 211 -7.57 2.58 5.93
CA TYR A 211 -7.45 3.99 6.35
C TYR A 211 -8.68 4.48 7.10
N THR A 212 -9.87 4.07 6.64
CA THR A 212 -11.13 4.40 7.29
C THR A 212 -11.33 3.60 8.57
N ALA A 213 -11.26 2.26 8.50
CA ALA A 213 -11.59 1.38 9.62
C ALA A 213 -10.58 1.50 10.78
N LEU A 214 -9.29 1.63 10.47
CA LEU A 214 -8.21 1.63 11.48
C LEU A 214 -7.72 3.04 11.80
N GLY A 215 -7.74 3.93 10.81
CA GLY A 215 -7.25 5.31 10.94
C GLY A 215 -8.35 6.36 11.14
N GLY A 216 -9.63 5.99 11.03
CA GLY A 216 -10.74 6.94 11.21
C GLY A 216 -10.83 8.03 10.12
N ILE A 217 -10.13 7.86 8.99
CA ILE A 217 -10.22 8.78 7.86
C ILE A 217 -11.61 8.66 7.24
N ARG A 218 -12.22 9.79 6.86
CA ARG A 218 -13.55 9.78 6.24
C ARG A 218 -13.46 9.08 4.87
N PRO A 219 -14.28 8.05 4.59
CA PRO A 219 -14.20 7.33 3.32
C PRO A 219 -14.58 8.22 2.12
N SER A 220 -15.43 9.23 2.32
CA SER A 220 -15.71 10.25 1.28
C SER A 220 -14.52 11.15 0.93
N ALA A 221 -13.44 11.11 1.71
CA ALA A 221 -12.19 11.83 1.45
C ALA A 221 -11.09 10.91 0.88
N CYS A 222 -11.43 9.65 0.60
CA CYS A 222 -10.54 8.64 0.04
C CYS A 222 -10.83 8.47 -1.46
N LEU A 223 -9.77 8.33 -2.25
CA LEU A 223 -9.87 8.12 -3.70
C LEU A 223 -8.90 7.00 -4.13
N PRO A 224 -9.40 5.79 -4.43
CA PRO A 224 -8.59 4.71 -5.00
C PRO A 224 -8.36 4.98 -6.49
N ILE A 225 -7.11 4.88 -6.95
CA ILE A 225 -6.76 5.09 -8.35
C ILE A 225 -5.92 3.92 -8.90
N THR A 226 -6.21 3.52 -10.14
CA THR A 226 -5.33 2.67 -10.93
C THR A 226 -4.92 3.38 -12.19
N ILE A 227 -3.61 3.44 -12.42
CA ILE A 227 -2.99 3.96 -13.64
C ILE A 227 -2.78 2.79 -14.61
N ASP A 228 -3.54 2.75 -15.69
CA ASP A 228 -3.47 1.67 -16.68
C ASP A 228 -2.60 2.05 -17.87
N VAL A 229 -1.34 1.61 -17.83
CA VAL A 229 -0.38 1.78 -18.92
C VAL A 229 -0.21 0.51 -19.76
N GLY A 230 -1.12 -0.47 -19.61
CA GLY A 230 -0.99 -1.82 -20.15
C GLY A 230 -0.45 -2.81 -19.11
N THR A 231 -0.23 -4.05 -19.54
CA THR A 231 0.32 -5.13 -18.69
C THR A 231 1.27 -6.02 -19.49
N ASN A 232 2.33 -6.49 -18.85
CA ASN A 232 3.24 -7.50 -19.40
C ASN A 232 2.81 -8.93 -19.08
N ASN A 233 1.69 -9.11 -18.39
CA ASN A 233 1.14 -10.42 -18.07
C ASN A 233 0.40 -11.01 -19.28
N GLN A 234 1.06 -11.93 -19.99
CA GLN A 234 0.50 -12.56 -21.19
C GLN A 234 -0.83 -13.28 -20.91
N LYS A 235 -0.98 -13.89 -19.73
CA LYS A 235 -2.24 -14.55 -19.35
C LYS A 235 -3.41 -13.57 -19.32
N LEU A 236 -3.18 -12.34 -18.83
CA LEU A 236 -4.21 -11.31 -18.80
C LEU A 236 -4.47 -10.71 -20.19
N LEU A 237 -3.44 -10.55 -21.03
CA LEU A 237 -3.62 -10.10 -22.41
C LEU A 237 -4.50 -11.06 -23.22
N ASP A 238 -4.35 -12.36 -22.98
CA ASP A 238 -5.13 -13.42 -23.62
C ASP A 238 -6.52 -13.64 -22.98
N ASP A 239 -6.75 -13.12 -21.78
CA ASP A 239 -8.01 -13.31 -21.05
C ASP A 239 -9.12 -12.42 -21.62
N GLU A 240 -10.26 -13.02 -21.99
CA GLU A 240 -11.44 -12.31 -22.47
C GLU A 240 -12.02 -11.35 -21.41
N PHE A 241 -11.89 -11.70 -20.12
CA PHE A 241 -12.43 -10.92 -19.01
C PHE A 241 -11.50 -9.85 -18.47
N TYR A 242 -10.29 -9.70 -19.04
CA TYR A 242 -9.38 -8.63 -18.61
C TYR A 242 -9.99 -7.25 -18.87
N ILE A 243 -10.00 -6.41 -17.84
CA ILE A 243 -10.68 -5.11 -17.83
C ILE A 243 -9.77 -3.92 -18.21
N GLY A 244 -8.47 -4.16 -18.42
CA GLY A 244 -7.51 -3.11 -18.76
C GLY A 244 -7.18 -3.03 -20.25
N LEU A 245 -6.25 -2.13 -20.58
CA LEU A 245 -5.69 -2.00 -21.93
C LEU A 245 -4.99 -3.30 -22.34
N LYS A 246 -5.47 -3.94 -23.42
CA LYS A 246 -4.87 -5.16 -24.00
C LYS A 246 -3.62 -4.83 -24.82
N GLN A 247 -2.63 -4.25 -24.15
CA GLN A 247 -1.32 -3.90 -24.69
C GLN A 247 -0.23 -4.11 -23.64
N ARG A 248 1.02 -4.19 -24.09
CA ARG A 248 2.19 -4.21 -23.22
C ARG A 248 2.35 -2.87 -22.50
N ARG A 249 3.03 -2.89 -21.34
CA ARG A 249 3.28 -1.68 -20.56
C ARG A 249 4.03 -0.64 -21.38
N ALA A 250 3.56 0.62 -21.37
CA ALA A 250 4.39 1.74 -21.78
C ALA A 250 5.60 1.86 -20.85
N THR A 251 6.74 2.29 -21.40
CA THR A 251 8.00 2.40 -20.66
C THR A 251 8.74 3.69 -21.02
N GLY A 252 9.76 4.03 -20.25
CA GLY A 252 10.61 5.19 -20.53
C GLY A 252 9.85 6.50 -20.48
N GLN A 253 10.09 7.36 -21.47
CA GLN A 253 9.61 8.75 -21.48
C GLN A 253 8.08 8.85 -21.49
N GLU A 254 7.37 7.98 -22.22
CA GLU A 254 5.91 8.01 -22.29
C GLU A 254 5.26 7.76 -20.93
N TYR A 255 5.76 6.76 -20.20
CA TYR A 255 5.33 6.46 -18.83
C TYR A 255 5.64 7.63 -17.88
N ALA A 256 6.86 8.17 -17.96
CA ALA A 256 7.31 9.25 -17.10
C ALA A 256 6.50 10.54 -17.29
N GLU A 257 6.16 10.90 -18.54
CA GLU A 257 5.29 12.04 -18.87
C GLU A 257 3.88 11.84 -18.35
N PHE A 258 3.33 10.64 -18.52
CA PHE A 258 1.97 10.33 -18.09
C PHE A 258 1.81 10.39 -16.57
N LEU A 259 2.76 9.82 -15.82
CA LEU A 259 2.80 9.93 -14.36
C LEU A 259 3.03 11.37 -13.89
N HIS A 260 3.79 12.16 -14.64
CA HIS A 260 3.99 13.57 -14.33
C HIS A 260 2.72 14.40 -14.53
N GLU A 261 2.00 14.20 -15.63
CA GLU A 261 0.68 14.79 -15.86
C GLU A 261 -0.28 14.43 -14.73
N PHE A 262 -0.31 13.15 -14.31
CA PHE A 262 -1.13 12.70 -13.20
C PHE A 262 -0.83 13.46 -11.90
N MET A 263 0.44 13.56 -11.51
CA MET A 263 0.83 14.25 -10.28
C MET A 263 0.51 15.75 -10.33
N CYS A 264 0.81 16.45 -11.44
CA CYS A 264 0.44 17.86 -11.59
C CYS A 264 -1.11 18.03 -11.55
N ALA A 265 -1.88 17.16 -12.21
CA ALA A 265 -3.35 17.22 -12.21
C ALA A 265 -3.96 16.95 -10.82
N VAL A 266 -3.41 16.00 -10.05
CA VAL A 266 -3.83 15.74 -8.66
C VAL A 266 -3.59 16.98 -7.79
N LYS A 267 -2.40 17.57 -7.86
CA LYS A 267 -2.07 18.80 -7.14
C LYS A 267 -2.96 19.96 -7.55
N GLN A 268 -3.19 20.15 -8.84
CA GLN A 268 -4.07 21.21 -9.37
C GLN A 268 -5.51 21.06 -8.88
N ASN A 269 -6.03 19.82 -8.84
CA ASN A 269 -7.44 19.59 -8.49
C ASN A 269 -7.71 19.53 -6.98
N TYR A 270 -6.78 18.99 -6.19
CA TYR A 270 -6.98 18.73 -4.74
C TYR A 270 -6.05 19.53 -3.81
N GLY A 271 -5.08 20.26 -4.37
CA GLY A 271 -4.17 21.14 -3.64
C GLY A 271 -2.95 20.44 -3.01
N GLU A 272 -2.09 21.23 -2.37
CA GLU A 272 -0.78 20.79 -1.83
C GLU A 272 -0.85 19.80 -0.65
N LYS A 273 -2.02 19.66 -0.02
CA LYS A 273 -2.22 18.88 1.21
C LYS A 273 -2.79 17.48 0.97
N VAL A 274 -3.10 17.13 -0.28
CA VAL A 274 -3.60 15.79 -0.61
C VAL A 274 -2.45 14.79 -0.43
N LEU A 275 -2.69 13.75 0.39
CA LEU A 275 -1.75 12.65 0.54
C LEU A 275 -1.87 11.74 -0.68
N VAL A 276 -0.78 11.53 -1.40
CA VAL A 276 -0.68 10.54 -2.48
C VAL A 276 0.20 9.39 -2.01
N GLN A 277 -0.43 8.25 -1.74
CA GLN A 277 0.26 7.02 -1.41
C GLN A 277 0.47 6.19 -2.67
N PHE A 278 1.73 5.92 -3.02
CA PHE A 278 2.11 4.96 -4.04
C PHE A 278 2.11 3.54 -3.48
N GLU A 279 1.61 2.60 -4.28
CA GLU A 279 1.41 1.22 -3.86
C GLU A 279 1.65 0.22 -4.99
N ASP A 280 2.37 -0.87 -4.71
CA ASP A 280 2.56 -2.03 -5.61
C ASP A 280 3.10 -1.67 -7.02
N PHE A 281 3.95 -0.64 -7.09
CA PHE A 281 4.75 -0.34 -8.29
C PHE A 281 5.96 -1.29 -8.36
N ALA A 282 6.58 -1.45 -9.54
CA ALA A 282 7.86 -2.16 -9.61
C ALA A 282 9.00 -1.36 -8.97
N ASN A 283 9.97 -2.07 -8.38
CA ASN A 283 11.13 -1.53 -7.65
C ASN A 283 11.73 -0.25 -8.24
N HIS A 284 12.06 -0.25 -9.54
CA HIS A 284 12.67 0.91 -10.18
C HIS A 284 11.73 2.12 -10.19
N ASN A 285 10.48 1.93 -10.62
CA ASN A 285 9.45 2.97 -10.65
C ASN A 285 9.13 3.49 -9.25
N ALA A 286 9.00 2.62 -8.24
CA ALA A 286 8.67 3.05 -6.89
C ALA A 286 9.72 4.00 -6.29
N PHE A 287 11.02 3.68 -6.44
CA PHE A 287 12.10 4.54 -5.98
C PHE A 287 12.17 5.86 -6.76
N ASP A 288 12.05 5.80 -8.08
CA ASP A 288 12.11 6.98 -8.94
C ASP A 288 10.93 7.94 -8.66
N LEU A 289 9.72 7.41 -8.53
CA LEU A 289 8.51 8.19 -8.20
C LEU A 289 8.62 8.82 -6.81
N LEU A 290 9.02 8.06 -5.79
CA LEU A 290 9.16 8.59 -4.44
C LEU A 290 10.21 9.71 -4.41
N SER A 291 11.40 9.46 -4.97
CA SER A 291 12.49 10.44 -5.04
C SER A 291 12.09 11.71 -5.80
N LYS A 292 11.41 11.56 -6.95
CA LYS A 292 11.00 12.70 -7.78
C LYS A 292 9.93 13.56 -7.11
N TYR A 293 8.98 12.97 -6.39
CA TYR A 293 7.82 13.69 -5.87
C TYR A 293 7.87 14.02 -4.38
N MET A 294 8.79 13.45 -3.60
CA MET A 294 8.89 13.70 -2.15
C MET A 294 9.15 15.16 -1.77
N ASP A 295 9.79 15.95 -2.63
CA ASP A 295 10.05 17.37 -2.37
C ASP A 295 8.96 18.30 -2.93
N THR A 296 8.10 17.80 -3.82
CA THR A 296 7.07 18.60 -4.49
C THR A 296 5.65 18.29 -4.01
N HIS A 297 5.39 17.11 -3.47
CA HIS A 297 4.06 16.65 -3.05
C HIS A 297 4.08 16.02 -1.65
N LEU A 298 2.92 15.92 -1.01
CA LEU A 298 2.75 15.06 0.16
C LEU A 298 2.62 13.60 -0.32
N VAL A 299 3.76 12.94 -0.54
CA VAL A 299 3.80 11.55 -1.00
C VAL A 299 4.35 10.60 0.06
N PHE A 300 3.88 9.37 -0.02
CA PHE A 300 4.30 8.25 0.80
C PHE A 300 4.31 6.99 -0.07
N ASN A 301 5.26 6.09 0.11
CA ASN A 301 5.19 4.76 -0.48
C ASN A 301 5.18 3.74 0.65
N ASP A 302 4.10 2.97 0.78
CA ASP A 302 3.95 2.06 1.92
C ASP A 302 4.87 0.83 1.80
N ASP A 303 5.12 0.34 0.59
CA ASP A 303 6.03 -0.79 0.36
C ASP A 303 7.47 -0.49 0.79
N ILE A 304 7.92 0.76 0.61
CA ILE A 304 9.24 1.25 1.03
C ILE A 304 9.19 1.75 2.48
N GLN A 305 8.45 2.83 2.74
CA GLN A 305 8.49 3.59 3.99
C GLN A 305 7.62 2.98 5.08
N GLY A 306 6.45 2.44 4.72
CA GLY A 306 5.55 1.75 5.65
C GLY A 306 6.15 0.45 6.18
N THR A 307 6.65 -0.38 5.27
CA THR A 307 7.36 -1.62 5.60
C THR A 307 8.59 -1.33 6.46
N ALA A 308 9.40 -0.32 6.11
CA ALA A 308 10.52 0.11 6.93
C ALA A 308 10.08 0.47 8.36
N SER A 309 8.99 1.22 8.48
CA SER A 309 8.49 1.68 9.77
C SER A 309 7.97 0.56 10.65
N VAL A 310 7.14 -0.36 10.11
CA VAL A 310 6.59 -1.47 10.91
C VAL A 310 7.68 -2.46 11.34
N VAL A 311 8.67 -2.71 10.48
CA VAL A 311 9.80 -3.59 10.81
C VAL A 311 10.67 -2.94 11.88
N LEU A 312 10.97 -1.64 11.75
CA LEU A 312 11.72 -0.92 12.78
C LEU A 312 10.96 -0.90 14.12
N ALA A 313 9.64 -0.71 14.12
CA ALA A 313 8.81 -0.81 15.32
C ALA A 313 8.92 -2.21 15.97
N GLY A 314 8.88 -3.28 15.15
CA GLY A 314 9.10 -4.65 15.61
C GLY A 314 10.48 -4.87 16.23
N LEU A 315 11.53 -4.30 15.61
CA LEU A 315 12.89 -4.34 16.15
C LEU A 315 12.98 -3.59 17.48
N ILE A 316 12.40 -2.39 17.58
CA ILE A 316 12.33 -1.60 18.83
C ILE A 316 11.60 -2.38 19.94
N ALA A 317 10.49 -3.04 19.60
CA ALA A 317 9.78 -3.90 20.53
C ALA A 317 10.65 -5.07 21.01
N ALA A 318 11.41 -5.70 20.09
CA ALA A 318 12.31 -6.81 20.41
C ALA A 318 13.51 -6.38 21.30
N GLN A 319 13.94 -5.11 21.25
CA GLN A 319 15.02 -4.61 22.12
C GLN A 319 14.71 -4.81 23.61
N LYS A 320 13.43 -4.67 24.01
CA LYS A 320 12.99 -4.89 25.41
C LYS A 320 13.23 -6.32 25.88
N VAL A 321 13.18 -7.29 24.96
CA VAL A 321 13.40 -8.72 25.25
C VAL A 321 14.88 -9.09 25.14
N LEU A 322 15.61 -8.46 24.21
CA LEU A 322 17.02 -8.73 23.95
C LEU A 322 17.97 -7.99 24.90
N GLY A 323 17.54 -6.88 25.51
CA GLY A 323 18.36 -6.05 26.39
C GLY A 323 19.52 -5.36 25.67
N LYS A 324 19.42 -5.19 24.35
CA LYS A 324 20.47 -4.60 23.49
C LYS A 324 19.94 -3.38 22.72
N SER A 325 20.82 -2.42 22.45
CA SER A 325 20.52 -1.30 21.56
C SER A 325 20.52 -1.75 20.10
N LEU A 326 19.83 -1.05 19.19
CA LEU A 326 19.92 -1.32 17.75
C LEU A 326 21.37 -1.24 17.25
N SER A 327 22.17 -0.35 17.84
CA SER A 327 23.57 -0.19 17.50
C SER A 327 24.45 -1.39 17.87
N ASP A 328 23.99 -2.28 18.76
CA ASP A 328 24.71 -3.49 19.16
C ASP A 328 24.49 -4.67 18.19
N HIS A 329 23.56 -4.52 17.24
CA HIS A 329 23.18 -5.56 16.31
C HIS A 329 23.93 -5.46 14.98
N THR A 330 24.19 -6.63 14.39
CA THR A 330 24.56 -6.79 12.98
C THR A 330 23.37 -7.38 12.25
N PHE A 331 22.99 -6.77 11.14
CA PHE A 331 21.80 -7.09 10.36
C PHE A 331 22.20 -7.75 9.04
N LEU A 332 21.52 -8.84 8.68
CA LEU A 332 21.64 -9.46 7.36
C LEU A 332 20.25 -9.57 6.74
N PHE A 333 20.13 -9.12 5.50
CA PHE A 333 18.91 -9.20 4.72
C PHE A 333 19.06 -10.19 3.57
N LEU A 334 18.02 -11.01 3.35
CA LEU A 334 17.81 -11.71 2.09
C LEU A 334 16.75 -10.94 1.28
N GLY A 335 17.17 -10.37 0.16
CA GLY A 335 16.35 -9.47 -0.66
C GLY A 335 16.81 -8.02 -0.51
N ALA A 336 17.13 -7.40 -1.65
CA ALA A 336 17.61 -6.02 -1.72
C ALA A 336 16.78 -5.21 -2.73
N GLY A 337 15.46 -5.30 -2.60
CA GLY A 337 14.49 -4.47 -3.33
C GLY A 337 13.95 -3.34 -2.44
N GLU A 338 12.75 -2.83 -2.76
CA GLU A 338 12.04 -1.76 -2.03
C GLU A 338 12.06 -1.91 -0.51
N ALA A 339 11.45 -3.01 -0.03
CA ALA A 339 11.35 -3.28 1.40
C ALA A 339 12.74 -3.42 2.05
N GLY A 340 13.62 -4.25 1.47
CA GLY A 340 14.93 -4.54 2.06
C GLY A 340 15.80 -3.30 2.25
N THR A 341 15.96 -2.46 1.21
CA THR A 341 16.77 -1.24 1.33
C THR A 341 16.06 -0.14 2.09
N GLY A 342 14.72 -0.05 2.04
CA GLY A 342 13.94 0.89 2.84
C GLY A 342 14.08 0.62 4.35
N ILE A 343 13.92 -0.64 4.76
CA ILE A 343 14.12 -1.05 6.17
C ILE A 343 15.57 -0.77 6.59
N ALA A 344 16.55 -1.17 5.77
CA ALA A 344 17.97 -0.97 6.06
C ALA A 344 18.30 0.51 6.29
N GLU A 345 17.77 1.41 5.44
CA GLU A 345 17.99 2.85 5.56
C GLU A 345 17.36 3.42 6.83
N LEU A 346 16.13 3.02 7.18
CA LEU A 346 15.46 3.51 8.38
C LEU A 346 16.13 3.00 9.67
N ILE A 347 16.65 1.76 9.67
CA ILE A 347 17.48 1.23 10.77
C ILE A 347 18.77 2.06 10.90
N ALA A 348 19.48 2.30 9.80
CA ALA A 348 20.71 3.09 9.80
C ALA A 348 20.46 4.51 10.34
N LEU A 349 19.41 5.17 9.85
CA LEU A 349 19.00 6.50 10.31
C LEU A 349 18.66 6.51 11.81
N LYS A 350 17.92 5.49 12.29
CA LYS A 350 17.57 5.36 13.70
C LYS A 350 18.83 5.20 14.57
N ILE A 351 19.76 4.33 14.18
CA ILE A 351 21.05 4.15 14.88
C ILE A 351 21.84 5.46 14.86
N SER A 352 21.88 6.17 13.73
CA SER A 352 22.57 7.46 13.58
C SER A 352 22.01 8.50 14.54
N LYS A 353 20.68 8.64 14.62
CA LYS A 353 20.00 9.56 15.54
C LYS A 353 20.21 9.22 17.03
N GLU A 354 20.30 7.94 17.39
CA GLU A 354 20.52 7.51 18.77
C GLU A 354 21.98 7.66 19.22
N THR A 355 22.93 7.40 18.33
CA THR A 355 24.37 7.37 18.64
C THR A 355 25.10 8.68 18.32
N GLY A 356 24.52 9.53 17.47
CA GLY A 356 25.18 10.69 16.88
C GLY A 356 26.21 10.35 15.80
N ALA A 357 26.37 9.07 15.43
CA ALA A 357 27.30 8.66 14.39
C ALA A 357 26.79 9.05 12.98
N PRO A 358 27.68 9.37 12.02
CA PRO A 358 27.29 9.58 10.63
C PRO A 358 26.58 8.37 10.04
N ILE A 359 25.59 8.59 9.16
CA ILE A 359 24.78 7.50 8.59
C ILE A 359 25.65 6.43 7.89
N GLU A 360 26.71 6.84 7.19
CA GLU A 360 27.64 5.92 6.52
C GLU A 360 28.32 4.95 7.48
N GLU A 361 28.63 5.38 8.71
CA GLU A 361 29.18 4.49 9.74
C GLU A 361 28.14 3.50 10.25
N THR A 362 26.88 3.93 10.36
CA THR A 362 25.79 3.05 10.80
C THR A 362 25.43 1.98 9.78
N ARG A 363 25.57 2.28 8.47
CA ARG A 363 25.34 1.32 7.39
C ARG A 363 26.32 0.13 7.42
N LYS A 364 27.53 0.29 7.99
CA LYS A 364 28.56 -0.78 8.05
C LYS A 364 28.13 -2.04 8.81
N LYS A 365 27.09 -1.96 9.65
CA LYS A 365 26.52 -3.11 10.39
C LYS A 365 25.38 -3.81 9.64
N ILE A 366 25.03 -3.33 8.45
CA ILE A 366 23.86 -3.78 7.70
C ILE A 366 24.32 -4.36 6.36
N TRP A 367 23.99 -5.63 6.15
CA TRP A 367 24.42 -6.43 5.00
C TRP A 367 23.20 -6.93 4.23
N LEU A 368 23.29 -6.93 2.90
CA LEU A 368 22.19 -7.33 2.03
C LEU A 368 22.66 -8.39 1.02
N VAL A 369 21.83 -9.40 0.80
CA VAL A 369 22.03 -10.46 -0.21
C VAL A 369 20.94 -10.32 -1.27
N ASP A 370 21.33 -10.26 -2.54
CA ASP A 370 20.40 -10.31 -3.67
C ASP A 370 20.55 -11.61 -4.48
N SER A 371 19.88 -11.69 -5.63
CA SER A 371 19.90 -12.90 -6.48
C SER A 371 21.28 -13.30 -7.00
N LYS A 372 22.30 -12.43 -6.87
CA LYS A 372 23.69 -12.73 -7.25
C LYS A 372 24.63 -12.88 -6.04
N GLY A 373 24.08 -12.92 -4.83
CA GLY A 373 24.83 -13.08 -3.57
C GLY A 373 24.96 -11.79 -2.76
N LEU A 374 25.92 -11.76 -1.84
CA LEU A 374 26.20 -10.63 -0.95
C LEU A 374 26.55 -9.36 -1.74
N ILE A 375 25.95 -8.23 -1.35
CA ILE A 375 26.25 -6.91 -1.90
C ILE A 375 27.57 -6.42 -1.30
N VAL A 376 28.59 -6.27 -2.15
CA VAL A 376 29.97 -5.92 -1.77
C VAL A 376 30.58 -4.95 -2.77
N SER A 377 31.63 -4.24 -2.37
CA SER A 377 32.28 -3.17 -3.14
C SER A 377 32.75 -3.61 -4.53
N SER A 378 33.23 -4.85 -4.68
CA SER A 378 33.66 -5.42 -5.96
C SER A 378 32.53 -5.57 -6.99
N ARG A 379 31.26 -5.48 -6.56
CA ARG A 379 30.08 -5.55 -7.44
C ARG A 379 29.51 -4.18 -7.81
N LYS A 380 30.02 -3.07 -7.24
CA LYS A 380 29.38 -1.75 -7.23
C LYS A 380 28.96 -1.22 -8.60
N GLU A 381 29.76 -1.44 -9.64
CA GLU A 381 29.47 -0.99 -11.02
C GLU A 381 28.24 -1.67 -11.64
N SER A 382 27.92 -2.89 -11.20
CA SER A 382 26.77 -3.67 -11.69
C SER A 382 25.50 -3.48 -10.86
N LEU A 383 25.58 -2.71 -9.78
CA LEU A 383 24.48 -2.50 -8.84
C LEU A 383 23.63 -1.30 -9.24
N GLN A 384 22.32 -1.45 -9.08
CA GLN A 384 21.38 -0.34 -9.11
C GLN A 384 21.77 0.70 -8.04
N HIS A 385 21.53 1.98 -8.31
CA HIS A 385 21.97 3.09 -7.46
C HIS A 385 21.59 2.90 -5.98
N PHE A 386 20.34 2.51 -5.70
CA PHE A 386 19.84 2.29 -4.33
C PHE A 386 20.51 1.14 -3.57
N LYS A 387 21.23 0.24 -4.26
CA LYS A 387 22.01 -0.85 -3.64
C LYS A 387 23.44 -0.43 -3.29
N GLN A 388 23.97 0.60 -3.94
CA GLN A 388 25.39 0.98 -3.80
C GLN A 388 25.81 1.43 -2.39
N PRO A 389 24.96 2.08 -1.57
CA PRO A 389 25.32 2.43 -0.19
C PRO A 389 25.61 1.23 0.72
N TRP A 390 25.17 0.03 0.32
CA TRP A 390 25.30 -1.22 1.08
C TRP A 390 26.48 -2.08 0.62
N ALA A 391 27.22 -1.63 -0.40
CA ALA A 391 28.33 -2.36 -1.01
C ALA A 391 29.63 -2.15 -0.24
N HIS A 392 29.72 -2.77 0.94
CA HIS A 392 30.88 -2.70 1.84
C HIS A 392 32.08 -3.46 1.28
N GLU A 393 33.28 -3.13 1.74
CA GLU A 393 34.48 -3.91 1.42
C GLU A 393 34.43 -5.26 2.13
N TYR A 394 34.23 -6.32 1.34
CA TYR A 394 34.18 -7.70 1.81
C TYR A 394 34.34 -8.66 0.63
N GLU A 395 34.76 -9.90 0.93
CA GLU A 395 34.88 -10.95 -0.08
C GLU A 395 33.51 -11.35 -0.66
N PRO A 396 33.40 -11.64 -1.97
CA PRO A 396 32.14 -12.09 -2.54
C PRO A 396 31.65 -13.41 -1.92
N VAL A 397 30.40 -13.42 -1.45
CA VAL A 397 29.72 -14.62 -0.93
C VAL A 397 28.48 -14.90 -1.76
N LYS A 398 28.33 -16.13 -2.27
CA LYS A 398 27.30 -16.47 -3.26
C LYS A 398 25.93 -16.78 -2.66
N ASP A 399 25.88 -17.39 -1.48
CA ASP A 399 24.66 -17.90 -0.88
C ASP A 399 24.40 -17.31 0.52
N LEU A 400 23.15 -17.46 0.98
CA LEU A 400 22.73 -16.93 2.27
C LEU A 400 23.43 -17.62 3.44
N ILE A 401 23.61 -18.94 3.38
CA ILE A 401 24.26 -19.70 4.46
C ILE A 401 25.72 -19.29 4.63
N GLY A 402 26.45 -19.09 3.54
CA GLY A 402 27.80 -18.54 3.54
C GLY A 402 27.81 -17.15 4.16
N ALA A 403 26.85 -16.29 3.81
CA ALA A 403 26.75 -14.94 4.37
C ALA A 403 26.46 -14.97 5.87
N VAL A 404 25.57 -15.85 6.35
CA VAL A 404 25.29 -16.03 7.78
C VAL A 404 26.53 -16.50 8.54
N ASN A 405 27.28 -17.44 7.98
CA ASN A 405 28.50 -17.96 8.62
C ASN A 405 29.64 -16.93 8.65
N ALA A 406 29.75 -16.12 7.60
CA ALA A 406 30.79 -15.13 7.42
C ALA A 406 30.54 -13.86 8.25
N ILE A 407 29.32 -13.31 8.17
CA ILE A 407 28.91 -12.07 8.83
C ILE A 407 28.49 -12.29 10.29
N LYS A 408 28.01 -13.50 10.62
CA LYS A 408 27.47 -13.86 11.95
C LYS A 408 26.45 -12.83 12.45
N PRO A 409 25.38 -12.55 11.68
CA PRO A 409 24.42 -11.54 12.04
C PRO A 409 23.64 -11.95 13.31
N THR A 410 23.20 -10.94 14.04
CA THR A 410 22.30 -11.13 15.20
C THR A 410 20.83 -11.05 14.80
N VAL A 411 20.56 -10.40 13.67
CA VAL A 411 19.23 -10.16 13.12
C VAL A 411 19.24 -10.59 11.65
N LEU A 412 18.33 -11.50 11.29
CA LEU A 412 18.14 -11.98 9.92
C LEU A 412 16.74 -11.55 9.42
N ILE A 413 16.68 -10.85 8.29
CA ILE A 413 15.45 -10.29 7.74
C ILE A 413 15.25 -10.75 6.31
N GLY A 414 14.10 -11.35 6.02
CA GLY A 414 13.73 -11.87 4.71
C GLY A 414 12.73 -10.94 4.04
N THR A 415 13.10 -10.41 2.88
CA THR A 415 12.28 -9.53 2.02
C THR A 415 12.48 -9.91 0.55
N SER A 416 12.62 -11.21 0.28
CA SER A 416 13.03 -11.72 -1.02
C SER A 416 11.89 -11.96 -2.00
N GLY A 417 10.67 -12.17 -1.48
CA GLY A 417 9.53 -12.69 -2.22
C GLY A 417 9.66 -14.18 -2.59
N VAL A 418 10.62 -14.91 -2.01
CA VAL A 418 10.90 -16.31 -2.32
C VAL A 418 10.83 -17.17 -1.06
N GLY A 419 9.84 -18.06 -1.04
CA GLY A 419 9.59 -18.94 0.10
C GLY A 419 10.68 -19.98 0.37
N GLN A 420 10.73 -20.44 1.62
CA GLN A 420 11.59 -21.56 2.08
C GLN A 420 13.10 -21.32 1.91
N THR A 421 13.53 -20.07 1.84
CA THR A 421 14.95 -19.69 1.69
C THR A 421 15.70 -19.60 3.02
N PHE A 422 15.00 -19.42 4.14
CA PHE A 422 15.58 -19.61 5.47
C PHE A 422 15.52 -21.10 5.80
N THR A 423 16.43 -21.87 5.22
CA THR A 423 16.50 -23.31 5.42
C THR A 423 16.85 -23.66 6.87
N LYS A 424 16.70 -24.95 7.22
CA LYS A 424 17.09 -25.46 8.53
C LYS A 424 18.54 -25.10 8.87
N GLU A 425 19.46 -25.26 7.93
CA GLU A 425 20.88 -24.95 8.10
C GLU A 425 21.11 -23.47 8.38
N VAL A 426 20.38 -22.58 7.70
CA VAL A 426 20.45 -21.12 7.92
C VAL A 426 19.96 -20.77 9.32
N VAL A 427 18.81 -21.31 9.74
CA VAL A 427 18.21 -21.00 11.04
C VAL A 427 19.02 -21.61 12.19
N GLU A 428 19.53 -22.83 12.04
CA GLU A 428 20.43 -23.45 13.03
C GLU A 428 21.77 -22.71 13.13
N ALA A 429 22.31 -22.19 12.02
CA ALA A 429 23.49 -21.34 12.04
C ALA A 429 23.23 -20.02 12.80
N MET A 430 22.08 -19.37 12.56
CA MET A 430 21.64 -18.21 13.35
C MET A 430 21.55 -18.53 14.85
N ALA A 431 20.99 -19.68 15.20
CA ALA A 431 20.80 -20.13 16.58
C ALA A 431 22.11 -20.61 17.25
N THR A 432 23.11 -20.97 16.46
CA THR A 432 24.46 -21.30 16.95
C THR A 432 25.26 -20.03 17.24
N ASN A 433 25.14 -19.03 16.36
CA ASN A 433 25.82 -17.75 16.51
C ASN A 433 25.21 -16.86 17.60
N ASN A 434 23.94 -17.08 17.95
CA ASN A 434 23.18 -16.22 18.85
C ASN A 434 22.40 -17.03 19.89
N GLU A 435 22.42 -16.60 21.15
CA GLU A 435 21.59 -17.21 22.19
C GLU A 435 20.09 -17.05 21.89
N LYS A 436 19.68 -15.85 21.43
CA LYS A 436 18.31 -15.52 20.99
C LYS A 436 18.38 -14.86 19.60
N PRO A 437 18.37 -15.65 18.50
CA PRO A 437 18.40 -15.07 17.16
C PRO A 437 17.08 -14.34 16.87
N LEU A 438 17.16 -13.14 16.28
CA LEU A 438 15.99 -12.44 15.77
C LEU A 438 15.83 -12.77 14.28
N ILE A 439 14.70 -13.36 13.91
CA ILE A 439 14.42 -13.83 12.55
C ILE A 439 13.09 -13.24 12.08
N LEU A 440 13.11 -12.46 11.01
CA LEU A 440 11.93 -11.88 10.39
C LEU A 440 11.72 -12.45 8.99
N ALA A 441 10.64 -13.20 8.75
CA ALA A 441 10.28 -13.76 7.44
C ALA A 441 9.12 -12.96 6.81
N LEU A 442 9.46 -11.86 6.12
CA LEU A 442 8.49 -10.81 5.79
C LEU A 442 7.83 -10.96 4.42
N SER A 443 8.25 -11.93 3.61
CA SER A 443 7.69 -12.13 2.29
C SER A 443 6.23 -12.61 2.33
N ASN A 444 5.41 -12.05 1.43
CA ASN A 444 3.98 -12.29 1.34
C ASN A 444 3.60 -12.90 -0.04
N PRO A 445 2.54 -13.73 -0.12
CA PRO A 445 1.75 -14.31 0.98
C PRO A 445 2.52 -15.43 1.72
N THR A 446 1.86 -16.20 2.60
CA THR A 446 2.47 -17.27 3.41
C THR A 446 3.30 -18.28 2.59
N SER A 447 2.91 -18.57 1.35
CA SER A 447 3.67 -19.45 0.44
C SER A 447 5.04 -18.89 0.04
N GLN A 448 5.25 -17.59 0.18
CA GLN A 448 6.50 -16.89 -0.09
C GLN A 448 7.30 -16.57 1.17
N ALA A 449 6.80 -16.90 2.36
CA ALA A 449 7.54 -16.67 3.60
C ALA A 449 8.87 -17.46 3.60
N GLU A 450 9.95 -16.81 3.99
CA GLU A 450 11.29 -17.41 3.98
C GLU A 450 11.39 -18.67 4.84
N CYS A 451 10.66 -18.72 5.95
CA CYS A 451 10.34 -19.92 6.72
C CYS A 451 9.01 -19.73 7.48
N THR A 452 8.44 -20.82 7.99
CA THR A 452 7.25 -20.75 8.85
C THR A 452 7.60 -20.47 10.30
N ALA A 453 6.64 -20.01 11.10
CA ALA A 453 6.81 -19.86 12.53
C ALA A 453 7.21 -21.20 13.21
N GLU A 454 6.55 -22.30 12.83
CA GLU A 454 6.86 -23.64 13.35
C GLU A 454 8.30 -24.05 13.07
N GLN A 455 8.78 -23.81 11.84
CA GLN A 455 10.16 -24.06 11.45
C GLN A 455 11.14 -23.21 12.27
N ALA A 456 10.89 -21.91 12.39
CA ALA A 456 11.75 -21.01 13.15
C ALA A 456 11.87 -21.42 14.63
N TYR A 457 10.76 -21.72 15.31
CA TYR A 457 10.80 -22.16 16.70
C TYR A 457 11.43 -23.54 16.85
N THR A 458 11.08 -24.50 15.99
CA THR A 458 11.61 -25.87 16.08
C THR A 458 13.12 -25.90 15.87
N TRP A 459 13.63 -25.26 14.82
CA TRP A 459 15.06 -25.29 14.47
C TRP A 459 15.92 -24.45 15.43
N THR A 460 15.33 -23.50 16.15
CA THR A 460 16.04 -22.74 17.19
C THR A 460 15.84 -23.28 18.60
N LYS A 461 15.09 -24.37 18.77
CA LYS A 461 14.69 -24.92 20.07
C LYS A 461 13.95 -23.91 20.95
N GLY A 462 13.00 -23.20 20.35
CA GLY A 462 12.15 -22.21 21.01
C GLY A 462 12.85 -20.90 21.39
N ARG A 463 14.09 -20.67 20.92
CA ARG A 463 14.90 -19.49 21.29
C ARG A 463 14.75 -18.30 20.36
N ALA A 464 14.26 -18.50 19.13
CA ALA A 464 14.08 -17.41 18.17
C ALA A 464 13.07 -16.37 18.66
N ILE A 465 13.40 -15.10 18.43
CA ILE A 465 12.40 -14.04 18.36
C ILE A 465 11.97 -13.95 16.90
N PHE A 466 10.74 -14.41 16.63
CA PHE A 466 10.22 -14.55 15.27
C PHE A 466 9.10 -13.55 14.99
N GLY A 467 9.14 -12.98 13.79
CA GLY A 467 8.06 -12.20 13.20
C GLY A 467 7.93 -12.50 11.71
N SER A 468 6.75 -12.26 11.15
CA SER A 468 6.47 -12.62 9.76
C SER A 468 5.63 -11.57 9.04
N GLY A 469 5.64 -11.59 7.71
CA GLY A 469 4.81 -10.68 6.89
C GLY A 469 3.36 -11.17 6.80
N SER A 470 3.17 -12.47 6.68
CA SER A 470 1.86 -13.14 6.62
C SER A 470 1.51 -13.80 7.96
N PRO A 471 0.22 -13.95 8.29
CA PRO A 471 -0.17 -14.55 9.56
C PRO A 471 0.20 -16.04 9.60
N PHE A 472 0.60 -16.50 10.79
CA PHE A 472 0.80 -17.91 11.14
C PHE A 472 0.03 -18.25 12.40
N ASP A 473 -0.44 -19.48 12.49
CA ASP A 473 -1.10 -20.00 13.67
C ASP A 473 -0.15 -20.05 14.90
N PRO A 474 -0.70 -20.04 16.12
CA PRO A 474 0.08 -20.31 17.33
C PRO A 474 0.87 -21.61 17.24
N VAL A 475 2.11 -21.61 17.75
CA VAL A 475 3.00 -22.79 17.73
C VAL A 475 3.22 -23.28 19.16
N GLU A 476 2.89 -24.54 19.41
CA GLU A 476 3.25 -25.22 20.67
C GLU A 476 4.64 -25.87 20.52
N TYR A 477 5.58 -25.47 21.38
CA TYR A 477 6.92 -26.07 21.44
C TYR A 477 7.37 -26.24 22.88
N ASP A 478 7.72 -27.48 23.26
CA ASP A 478 8.22 -27.86 24.59
C ASP A 478 7.33 -27.36 25.76
N GLY A 479 6.00 -27.52 25.61
CA GLY A 479 5.02 -27.11 26.62
C GLY A 479 4.77 -25.60 26.70
N LYS A 480 5.27 -24.82 25.74
CA LYS A 480 5.04 -23.38 25.63
C LYS A 480 4.37 -23.02 24.31
N THR A 481 3.33 -22.20 24.41
CA THR A 481 2.67 -21.57 23.26
C THR A 481 3.43 -20.32 22.81
N TYR A 482 3.71 -20.24 21.51
CA TYR A 482 4.31 -19.07 20.85
C TYR A 482 3.30 -18.44 19.91
N LEU A 483 3.10 -17.13 20.04
CA LEU A 483 2.24 -16.33 19.19
C LEU A 483 3.13 -15.46 18.28
N PRO A 484 3.43 -15.89 17.05
CA PRO A 484 4.31 -15.14 16.15
C PRO A 484 3.65 -13.82 15.74
N GLY A 485 4.38 -12.71 15.86
CA GLY A 485 3.89 -11.40 15.44
C GLY A 485 3.85 -11.26 13.92
N GLN A 486 2.92 -10.44 13.43
CA GLN A 486 2.86 -10.04 12.04
C GLN A 486 3.35 -8.58 11.88
N ALA A 487 4.35 -8.37 11.05
CA ALA A 487 4.81 -7.04 10.64
C ALA A 487 3.90 -6.50 9.52
N ASN A 488 2.63 -6.23 9.87
CA ASN A 488 1.64 -5.74 8.93
C ASN A 488 1.67 -4.21 8.84
N ASN A 489 1.84 -3.67 7.63
CA ASN A 489 1.90 -2.22 7.43
C ASN A 489 0.63 -1.49 7.90
N CYS A 490 -0.50 -2.18 8.07
CA CYS A 490 -1.73 -1.61 8.64
C CYS A 490 -1.56 -1.07 10.07
N TYR A 491 -0.48 -1.41 10.77
CA TYR A 491 -0.12 -0.78 12.04
C TYR A 491 0.41 0.65 11.88
N ILE A 492 0.91 1.03 10.70
CA ILE A 492 1.56 2.31 10.44
C ILE A 492 0.69 3.22 9.59
N PHE A 493 0.39 2.84 8.34
CA PHE A 493 -0.15 3.78 7.36
C PHE A 493 -1.45 4.46 7.80
N PRO A 494 -2.43 3.79 8.46
CA PRO A 494 -3.68 4.45 8.83
C PRO A 494 -3.45 5.62 9.81
N GLY A 495 -2.63 5.38 10.83
CA GLY A 495 -2.27 6.40 11.83
C GLY A 495 -1.35 7.48 11.28
N LEU A 496 -0.37 7.10 10.45
CA LEU A 496 0.52 8.04 9.77
C LEU A 496 -0.28 8.99 8.88
N GLY A 497 -1.13 8.47 7.99
CA GLY A 497 -1.94 9.30 7.10
C GLY A 497 -2.94 10.16 7.86
N LEU A 498 -3.57 9.65 8.92
CA LEU A 498 -4.41 10.48 9.79
C LEU A 498 -3.62 11.67 10.37
N GLY A 499 -2.42 11.41 10.91
CA GLY A 499 -1.56 12.44 11.48
C GLY A 499 -1.14 13.51 10.46
N LEU A 500 -0.79 13.10 9.24
CA LEU A 500 -0.44 14.01 8.14
C LEU A 500 -1.62 14.92 7.78
N ILE A 501 -2.82 14.35 7.65
CA ILE A 501 -4.03 15.09 7.30
C ILE A 501 -4.43 16.06 8.41
N MET A 502 -4.46 15.60 9.65
CA MET A 502 -4.89 16.41 10.79
C MET A 502 -3.95 17.58 11.07
N SER A 503 -2.65 17.39 10.86
CA SER A 503 -1.64 18.45 11.01
C SER A 503 -1.59 19.39 9.80
N GLY A 504 -2.22 19.04 8.68
CA GLY A 504 -2.09 19.77 7.42
C GLY A 504 -0.66 19.74 6.87
N ALA A 505 0.06 18.64 7.12
CA ALA A 505 1.40 18.42 6.61
C ALA A 505 1.40 18.52 5.08
N ILE A 506 2.52 18.98 4.52
CA ILE A 506 2.71 19.09 3.07
C ILE A 506 3.82 18.18 2.56
N ARG A 507 4.62 17.58 3.45
CA ARG A 507 5.70 16.65 3.13
C ARG A 507 5.81 15.58 4.22
N VAL A 508 6.11 14.36 3.81
CA VAL A 508 6.53 13.31 4.74
C VAL A 508 8.03 13.49 5.01
N ARG A 509 8.44 13.40 6.27
CA ARG A 509 9.85 13.48 6.69
C ARG A 509 10.21 12.20 7.42
N ASP A 510 11.47 11.77 7.33
CA ASP A 510 11.92 10.54 7.99
C ASP A 510 11.69 10.57 9.51
N ASP A 511 11.81 11.73 10.15
CA ASP A 511 11.52 11.88 11.58
C ASP A 511 10.05 11.56 11.93
N MET A 512 9.11 11.73 10.98
CA MET A 512 7.71 11.32 11.15
C MET A 512 7.57 9.79 11.09
N LEU A 513 8.31 9.12 10.20
CA LEU A 513 8.36 7.66 10.13
C LEU A 513 8.96 7.09 11.42
N LEU A 514 10.09 7.65 11.88
CA LEU A 514 10.71 7.28 13.14
C LEU A 514 9.81 7.53 14.35
N ALA A 515 8.97 8.58 14.31
CA ALA A 515 7.98 8.84 15.35
C ALA A 515 6.85 7.80 15.34
N ALA A 516 6.36 7.40 14.16
CA ALA A 516 5.35 6.35 14.03
C ALA A 516 5.86 4.96 14.47
N CYS A 517 7.17 4.72 14.44
CA CYS A 517 7.78 3.47 14.90
C CYS A 517 7.83 3.32 16.43
N LYS A 518 7.80 4.43 17.18
CA LYS A 518 7.94 4.46 18.64
C LYS A 518 6.58 4.32 19.30
#